data_AF-A0AAU3SNE2-F1
#
_entry.id   AF-A0AAU3SNE2-F1
#
_cell.length_a   1.000
_cell.length_b   1.000
_cell.length_c   1.000
_cell.angle_alpha   90.00
_cell.angle_beta   90.00
_cell.angle_gamma   90.00
#
_symmetry.space_group_name_H-M   'P 1'
#
loop_
_entity.id
_entity.type
_entity.pdbx_description
1 polymer ?
#
loop_
_entity_poly.entity_id
_entity_poly.type
_entity_poly.pdbx_seq_one_letter_code
_entity_poly.pdbx_strand_id
1 'polypeptide(L)'
;MPSTPEAPSTSGPAAAVGEGKVTPADAPLLEAVRRYPEARAQDDDSIVVIHREPAVGAGEFAWMPDDRSYCLAVVRDGRASLACKPLPKSWARIGIRLVTKAGPFPGQAGATGTRTVFFAVVDGGHGPYQYAGSAAPGPDAGPVRDATAVFASGRTLSLLTYERPTADLPPRSGPDICSADNAVCFPALDAYVG
;
A
#
# COMPACT_ATOMS: atom_id res chain seq x y z
N MET A 1 -4.22 14.99 -43.30
CA MET A 1 -5.27 14.67 -42.32
C MET A 1 -4.70 14.97 -40.94
N PRO A 2 -5.32 15.81 -40.12
CA PRO A 2 -4.84 16.04 -38.76
C PRO A 2 -5.12 14.79 -37.92
N SER A 3 -4.07 14.23 -37.34
CA SER A 3 -4.15 13.06 -36.45
C SER A 3 -5.01 13.41 -35.24
N THR A 4 -6.11 12.70 -35.06
CA THR A 4 -6.91 12.78 -33.84
C THR A 4 -6.03 12.35 -32.65
N PRO A 5 -6.00 13.09 -31.53
CA PRO A 5 -5.29 12.65 -30.34
C PRO A 5 -5.88 11.32 -29.89
N GLU A 6 -5.04 10.30 -29.75
CA GLU A 6 -5.43 9.00 -29.21
C GLU A 6 -6.01 9.23 -27.81
N ALA A 7 -7.21 8.69 -27.55
CA ALA A 7 -7.81 8.80 -26.23
C ALA A 7 -6.85 8.16 -25.22
N PRO A 8 -6.58 8.81 -24.07
CA PRO A 8 -5.68 8.24 -23.07
C PRO A 8 -6.15 6.84 -22.71
N SER A 9 -5.24 5.87 -22.81
CA SER A 9 -5.51 4.49 -22.43
C SER A 9 -6.12 4.46 -21.03
N THR A 10 -7.30 3.87 -20.90
CA THR A 10 -8.03 3.76 -19.62
C THR A 10 -7.34 2.83 -18.62
N SER A 11 -6.28 2.12 -19.06
CA SER A 11 -5.51 1.15 -18.28
C SER A 11 -4.08 1.61 -17.98
N GLY A 12 -3.76 2.89 -18.16
CA GLY A 12 -2.45 3.44 -17.81
C GLY A 12 -2.16 3.38 -16.30
N PRO A 13 -0.93 3.70 -15.88
CA PRO A 13 -0.54 3.64 -14.48
C PRO A 13 -1.39 4.58 -13.61
N ALA A 14 -1.62 4.19 -12.37
CA ALA A 14 -2.21 5.10 -11.38
C ALA A 14 -1.18 6.15 -10.96
N ALA A 15 -1.61 7.39 -10.86
CA ALA A 15 -0.79 8.50 -10.38
C ALA A 15 -1.08 8.78 -8.90
N ALA A 16 -0.04 9.15 -8.15
CA ALA A 16 -0.18 9.55 -6.75
C ALA A 16 -0.87 10.91 -6.62
N VAL A 17 -1.67 11.09 -5.55
CA VAL A 17 -2.26 12.39 -5.21
C VAL A 17 -1.87 12.85 -3.81
N GLY A 18 -1.93 14.17 -3.59
CA GLY A 18 -1.64 14.77 -2.29
C GLY A 18 -0.25 14.43 -1.76
N GLU A 19 -0.18 14.05 -0.49
CA GLU A 19 1.06 13.73 0.23
C GLU A 19 1.75 12.44 -0.25
N GLY A 20 1.04 11.61 -1.01
CA GLY A 20 1.58 10.37 -1.57
C GLY A 20 2.48 10.58 -2.79
N LYS A 21 2.58 11.82 -3.31
CA LYS A 21 3.47 12.13 -4.43
C LYS A 21 4.93 11.99 -4.05
N VAL A 22 5.73 11.51 -4.98
CA VAL A 22 7.20 11.50 -4.86
C VAL A 22 7.71 12.94 -4.75
N THR A 23 8.66 13.14 -3.85
CA THR A 23 9.38 14.39 -3.65
C THR A 23 10.89 14.15 -3.75
N PRO A 24 11.72 15.20 -3.89
CA PRO A 24 13.17 15.03 -3.90
C PRO A 24 13.74 14.33 -2.64
N ALA A 25 13.05 14.41 -1.50
CA ALA A 25 13.44 13.73 -0.27
C ALA A 25 13.34 12.19 -0.38
N ASP A 26 12.54 11.68 -1.32
CA ASP A 26 12.32 10.25 -1.54
C ASP A 26 13.42 9.62 -2.41
N ALA A 27 14.38 10.39 -2.93
CA ALA A 27 15.44 9.86 -3.79
C ALA A 27 16.22 8.67 -3.19
N PRO A 28 16.67 8.69 -1.91
CA PRO A 28 17.35 7.55 -1.31
C PRO A 28 16.45 6.31 -1.19
N LEU A 29 15.15 6.52 -0.95
CA LEU A 29 14.15 5.45 -0.86
C LEU A 29 13.95 4.78 -2.22
N LEU A 30 13.84 5.59 -3.29
CA LEU A 30 13.69 5.09 -4.66
C LEU A 30 14.96 4.39 -5.17
N GLU A 31 16.15 4.91 -4.85
CA GLU A 31 17.41 4.26 -5.19
C GLU A 31 17.53 2.86 -4.60
N ALA A 32 17.08 2.67 -3.36
CA ALA A 32 17.11 1.37 -2.68
C ALA A 32 16.32 0.27 -3.44
N VAL A 33 15.27 0.64 -4.19
CA VAL A 33 14.46 -0.31 -4.96
C VAL A 33 14.77 -0.32 -6.44
N ARG A 34 15.33 0.75 -7.02
CA ARG A 34 15.63 0.83 -8.46
C ARG A 34 16.72 -0.15 -8.92
N ARG A 35 17.31 -0.88 -7.97
CA ARG A 35 18.07 -2.10 -8.23
C ARG A 35 17.22 -3.23 -8.84
N TYR A 36 15.91 -3.22 -8.60
CA TYR A 36 14.95 -4.15 -9.19
C TYR A 36 14.47 -3.60 -10.56
N PRO A 37 14.48 -4.42 -11.64
CA PRO A 37 14.07 -3.98 -12.97
C PRO A 37 12.66 -3.39 -13.02
N GLU A 38 11.72 -3.98 -12.27
CA GLU A 38 10.31 -3.57 -12.24
C GLU A 38 10.15 -2.15 -11.72
N ALA A 39 10.92 -1.78 -10.68
CA ALA A 39 10.91 -0.44 -10.11
C ALA A 39 11.65 0.57 -11.01
N ARG A 40 12.71 0.13 -11.71
CA ARG A 40 13.48 1.00 -12.62
C ARG A 40 12.68 1.44 -13.84
N ALA A 41 11.71 0.64 -14.25
CA ALA A 41 10.85 0.92 -15.39
C ALA A 41 9.71 1.91 -15.07
N GLN A 42 9.52 2.29 -13.80
CA GLN A 42 8.46 3.20 -13.40
C GLN A 42 8.92 4.65 -13.41
N ASP A 43 8.06 5.53 -13.92
CA ASP A 43 8.20 6.97 -13.75
C ASP A 43 7.81 7.37 -12.33
N ASP A 44 8.46 8.40 -11.79
CA ASP A 44 8.22 8.84 -10.40
C ASP A 44 6.76 9.29 -10.16
N ASP A 45 6.09 9.80 -11.19
CA ASP A 45 4.67 10.18 -11.13
C ASP A 45 3.72 8.98 -10.96
N SER A 46 4.17 7.77 -11.31
CA SER A 46 3.41 6.51 -11.13
C SER A 46 3.65 5.86 -9.76
N ILE A 47 4.63 6.35 -9.00
CA ILE A 47 4.98 5.83 -7.68
C ILE A 47 4.16 6.57 -6.61
N VAL A 48 3.52 5.79 -5.74
CA VAL A 48 2.69 6.25 -4.63
C VAL A 48 3.40 5.96 -3.33
N VAL A 49 3.94 7.00 -2.69
CA VAL A 49 4.57 6.91 -1.37
C VAL A 49 3.48 6.78 -0.31
N ILE A 50 3.42 5.63 0.37
CA ILE A 50 2.44 5.33 1.41
C ILE A 50 2.95 5.81 2.77
N HIS A 51 4.24 5.57 3.05
CA HIS A 51 4.85 5.98 4.31
C HIS A 51 6.33 6.32 4.15
N ARG A 52 6.75 7.39 4.81
CA ARG A 52 8.15 7.79 4.96
C ARG A 52 8.56 7.53 6.40
N GLU A 53 9.55 6.68 6.60
CA GLU A 53 10.11 6.46 7.94
C GLU A 53 11.03 7.64 8.32
N PRO A 54 11.25 7.88 9.62
CA PRO A 54 12.19 8.91 10.07
C PRO A 54 13.63 8.65 9.61
N ALA A 55 14.00 7.38 9.45
CA ALA A 55 15.31 7.00 8.93
C ALA A 55 15.40 7.27 7.42
N VAL A 56 16.44 7.99 7.00
CA VAL A 56 16.66 8.34 5.59
C VAL A 56 16.70 7.07 4.73
N GLY A 57 15.91 7.06 3.65
CA GLY A 57 15.85 5.95 2.71
C GLY A 57 15.03 4.75 3.18
N ALA A 58 14.29 4.86 4.29
CA ALA A 58 13.32 3.86 4.74
C ALA A 58 11.89 4.36 4.52
N GLY A 59 10.99 3.44 4.17
CA GLY A 59 9.62 3.79 3.81
C GLY A 59 8.90 2.70 3.04
N GLU A 60 7.68 3.00 2.65
CA GLU A 60 6.75 2.10 1.97
C GLU A 60 6.11 2.85 0.82
N PHE A 61 6.06 2.20 -0.34
CA PHE A 61 5.42 2.75 -1.51
C PHE A 61 4.94 1.62 -2.40
N ALA A 62 4.02 1.97 -3.26
CA ALA A 62 3.47 1.06 -4.22
C ALA A 62 3.27 1.77 -5.56
N TRP A 63 3.09 0.99 -6.60
CA TRP A 63 2.60 1.49 -7.86
C TRP A 63 1.66 0.47 -8.48
N MET A 64 0.78 0.97 -9.34
CA MET A 64 -0.15 0.17 -10.09
C MET A 64 0.05 0.50 -11.56
N PRO A 65 0.78 -0.35 -12.30
CA PRO A 65 1.07 -0.08 -13.72
C PRO A 65 -0.20 -0.15 -14.58
N ASP A 66 -1.21 -0.86 -14.10
CA ASP A 66 -2.54 -0.99 -14.68
C ASP A 66 -3.57 -1.25 -13.58
N ASP A 67 -4.83 -1.44 -13.96
CA ASP A 67 -5.96 -1.63 -13.05
C ASP A 67 -6.12 -3.07 -12.51
N ARG A 68 -5.17 -3.95 -12.86
CA ARG A 68 -5.15 -5.39 -12.58
C ARG A 68 -3.90 -5.87 -11.86
N SER A 69 -2.89 -5.02 -11.70
CA SER A 69 -1.60 -5.39 -11.15
C SER A 69 -1.15 -4.37 -10.13
N TYR A 70 -0.44 -4.82 -9.11
CA TYR A 70 0.20 -3.95 -8.14
C TYR A 70 1.64 -4.40 -7.91
N CYS A 71 2.46 -3.44 -7.51
CA CYS A 71 3.77 -3.66 -6.93
C CYS A 71 3.84 -2.92 -5.60
N LEU A 72 4.33 -3.61 -4.58
CA LEU A 72 4.59 -3.04 -3.26
C LEU A 72 6.07 -3.16 -2.95
N ALA A 73 6.68 -2.05 -2.56
CA ALA A 73 8.02 -2.02 -2.04
C ALA A 73 8.04 -1.54 -0.58
N VAL A 74 8.85 -2.24 0.22
CA VAL A 74 9.08 -1.90 1.63
C VAL A 74 10.58 -1.83 1.84
N VAL A 75 11.06 -0.69 2.31
CA VAL A 75 12.47 -0.47 2.62
C VAL A 75 12.61 -0.22 4.12
N ARG A 76 13.36 -1.08 4.80
CA ARG A 76 13.63 -1.02 6.26
C ARG A 76 15.06 -1.48 6.51
N ASP A 77 15.77 -0.81 7.43
CA ASP A 77 17.13 -1.17 7.86
C ASP A 77 18.11 -1.50 6.72
N GLY A 78 18.07 -0.70 5.65
CA GLY A 78 18.91 -0.89 4.46
C GLY A 78 18.54 -2.09 3.57
N ARG A 79 17.43 -2.79 3.86
CA ARG A 79 16.88 -3.88 3.06
C ARG A 79 15.62 -3.42 2.33
N ALA A 80 15.61 -3.64 1.02
CA ALA A 80 14.43 -3.44 0.18
C ALA A 80 13.79 -4.77 -0.18
N SER A 81 12.51 -4.94 0.15
CA SER A 81 11.63 -5.98 -0.36
C SER A 81 10.76 -5.42 -1.47
N LEU A 82 10.55 -6.17 -2.55
CA LEU A 82 9.66 -5.81 -3.65
C LEU A 82 8.81 -7.02 -4.02
N ALA A 83 7.49 -6.82 -4.13
CA ALA A 83 6.56 -7.83 -4.60
C ALA A 83 5.60 -7.23 -5.62
N CYS A 84 5.63 -7.77 -6.84
CA CYS A 84 4.69 -7.45 -7.91
C CYS A 84 3.78 -8.65 -8.17
N LYS A 85 2.46 -8.45 -8.12
CA LYS A 85 1.45 -9.50 -8.29
C LYS A 85 0.19 -8.97 -8.98
N PRO A 86 -0.56 -9.84 -9.66
CA PRO A 86 -1.90 -9.48 -10.11
C PRO A 86 -2.82 -9.26 -8.90
N LEU A 87 -3.76 -8.33 -9.06
CA LEU A 87 -4.91 -8.22 -8.19
C LEU A 87 -5.86 -9.40 -8.41
N PRO A 88 -6.58 -9.84 -7.37
CA PRO A 88 -7.68 -10.79 -7.51
C PRO A 88 -8.71 -10.32 -8.55
N LYS A 89 -9.25 -11.28 -9.31
CA LYS A 89 -10.27 -11.03 -10.35
C LYS A 89 -11.61 -10.58 -9.75
N SER A 90 -11.91 -11.05 -8.55
CA SER A 90 -13.08 -10.68 -7.77
C SER A 90 -12.68 -9.85 -6.56
N TRP A 91 -13.63 -9.13 -6.02
CA TRP A 91 -13.43 -8.34 -4.81
C TRP A 91 -13.31 -9.31 -3.63
N ALA A 92 -12.32 -9.08 -2.76
CA ALA A 92 -12.20 -9.81 -1.51
C ALA A 92 -13.41 -9.54 -0.60
N ARG A 93 -13.84 -8.27 -0.57
CA ARG A 93 -15.09 -7.76 0.03
C ARG A 93 -15.53 -6.51 -0.71
N ILE A 94 -16.75 -6.03 -0.47
CA ILE A 94 -17.18 -4.71 -0.97
C ILE A 94 -16.17 -3.64 -0.51
N GLY A 95 -15.71 -2.83 -1.45
CA GLY A 95 -14.63 -1.84 -1.29
C GLY A 95 -13.22 -2.41 -1.52
N ILE A 96 -12.99 -3.71 -1.38
CA ILE A 96 -11.65 -4.25 -1.09
C ILE A 96 -11.20 -5.21 -2.17
N ARG A 97 -10.10 -4.88 -2.81
CA ARG A 97 -9.51 -5.68 -3.88
C ARG A 97 -8.53 -6.70 -3.37
N LEU A 98 -7.74 -6.34 -2.35
CA LEU A 98 -6.71 -7.21 -1.79
C LEU A 98 -6.41 -6.82 -0.35
N VAL A 99 -6.13 -7.83 0.48
CA VAL A 99 -5.31 -7.69 1.69
C VAL A 99 -4.28 -8.81 1.68
N THR A 100 -2.99 -8.48 1.77
CA THR A 100 -1.90 -9.46 1.69
C THR A 100 -0.81 -9.17 2.72
N LYS A 101 0.04 -10.17 2.97
CA LYS A 101 1.26 -10.04 3.77
C LYS A 101 2.40 -9.65 2.82
N ALA A 102 2.99 -8.48 3.03
CA ALA A 102 4.15 -8.03 2.28
C ALA A 102 5.43 -8.76 2.70
N GLY A 103 5.55 -9.06 3.99
CA GLY A 103 6.64 -9.85 4.55
C GLY A 103 6.96 -9.48 6.00
N PRO A 104 7.82 -10.29 6.65
CA PRO A 104 8.39 -9.98 7.95
C PRO A 104 9.52 -8.95 7.85
N PHE A 105 9.51 -7.95 8.73
CA PHE A 105 10.53 -6.93 8.91
C PHE A 105 10.90 -6.81 10.40
N PRO A 106 12.14 -6.38 10.72
CA PRO A 106 12.47 -6.01 12.10
C PRO A 106 11.48 -4.95 12.61
N GLY A 107 11.01 -5.07 13.85
CA GLY A 107 10.24 -3.99 14.46
C GLY A 107 11.08 -2.73 14.65
N GLN A 108 10.42 -1.57 14.79
CA GLN A 108 11.10 -0.32 15.18
C GLN A 108 11.97 -0.51 16.43
N ALA A 109 13.01 0.33 16.57
CA ALA A 109 13.89 0.32 17.75
C ALA A 109 13.06 0.42 19.06
N GLY A 110 13.15 -0.62 19.90
CA GLY A 110 12.38 -0.75 21.15
C GLY A 110 11.16 -1.67 21.07
N ALA A 111 10.75 -2.10 19.88
CA ALA A 111 9.75 -3.16 19.72
C ALA A 111 10.41 -4.54 19.86
N THR A 112 9.74 -5.49 20.52
CA THR A 112 10.23 -6.87 20.59
C THR A 112 9.71 -7.68 19.40
N GLY A 113 10.62 -8.36 18.69
CA GLY A 113 10.28 -9.33 17.65
C GLY A 113 10.08 -8.77 16.23
N THR A 114 9.80 -9.70 15.31
CA THR A 114 9.56 -9.43 13.90
C THR A 114 8.13 -8.96 13.68
N ARG A 115 7.95 -7.89 12.91
CA ARG A 115 6.64 -7.38 12.49
C ARG A 115 6.34 -7.79 11.06
N THR A 116 5.10 -8.16 10.78
CA THR A 116 4.62 -8.36 9.41
C THR A 116 3.98 -7.07 8.92
N VAL A 117 4.46 -6.57 7.78
CA VAL A 117 3.77 -5.48 7.05
C VAL A 117 2.66 -6.12 6.24
N PHE A 118 1.45 -5.62 6.42
CA PHE A 118 0.29 -5.94 5.60
C PHE A 118 0.08 -4.84 4.57
N PHE A 119 -0.48 -5.21 3.43
CA PHE A 119 -0.82 -4.29 2.36
C PHE A 119 -2.25 -4.52 1.89
N ALA A 120 -3.01 -3.43 1.72
CA ALA A 120 -4.36 -3.48 1.22
C ALA A 120 -4.56 -2.51 0.04
N VAL A 121 -5.38 -2.94 -0.91
CA VAL A 121 -5.83 -2.13 -2.05
C VAL A 121 -7.34 -2.00 -1.95
N VAL A 122 -7.80 -0.76 -1.82
CA VAL A 122 -9.22 -0.42 -1.60
C VAL A 122 -9.69 0.51 -2.71
N ASP A 123 -10.80 0.19 -3.35
CA ASP A 123 -11.42 1.05 -4.37
C ASP A 123 -12.10 2.26 -3.70
N GLY A 124 -12.05 3.44 -4.33
CA GLY A 124 -12.85 4.61 -3.97
C GLY A 124 -12.13 5.74 -3.23
N GLY A 125 -10.87 5.56 -2.80
CA GLY A 125 -10.09 6.67 -2.23
C GLY A 125 -10.61 7.20 -0.90
N HIS A 126 -11.26 6.37 -0.07
CA HIS A 126 -11.92 6.75 1.19
C HIS A 126 -10.98 7.05 2.37
N GLY A 127 -9.72 7.45 2.11
CA GLY A 127 -8.78 7.82 3.15
C GLY A 127 -9.27 9.04 3.96
N PRO A 128 -8.81 9.22 5.21
CA PRO A 128 -7.85 8.38 5.91
C PRO A 128 -8.48 7.12 6.53
N TYR A 129 -7.66 6.09 6.77
CA TYR A 129 -8.09 4.86 7.43
C TYR A 129 -7.48 4.71 8.82
N GLN A 130 -8.23 4.11 9.75
CA GLN A 130 -7.79 3.88 11.12
C GLN A 130 -8.33 2.55 11.67
N TYR A 131 -7.67 2.04 12.71
CA TYR A 131 -8.24 0.93 13.48
C TYR A 131 -9.53 1.38 14.17
N ALA A 132 -10.55 0.55 14.09
CA ALA A 132 -11.87 0.77 14.64
C ALA A 132 -12.35 -0.45 15.45
N GLY A 133 -13.39 -0.22 16.25
CA GLY A 133 -13.97 -1.22 17.14
C GLY A 133 -13.37 -1.20 18.55
N SER A 134 -13.91 -2.07 19.40
CA SER A 134 -13.54 -2.17 20.82
C SER A 134 -12.29 -3.02 21.08
N ALA A 135 -11.85 -3.80 20.09
CA ALA A 135 -10.61 -4.56 20.17
C ALA A 135 -9.43 -3.61 19.96
N ALA A 136 -8.52 -3.51 20.94
CA ALA A 136 -7.29 -2.76 20.72
C ALA A 136 -6.41 -3.48 19.67
N PRO A 137 -5.72 -2.76 18.77
CA PRO A 137 -4.79 -3.36 17.81
C PRO A 137 -3.59 -4.06 18.49
N GLY A 138 -3.44 -3.89 19.80
CA GLY A 138 -2.35 -4.39 20.61
C GLY A 138 -1.22 -3.36 20.70
N PRO A 139 -0.38 -3.42 21.74
CA PRO A 139 0.67 -2.43 21.99
C PRO A 139 1.73 -2.35 20.89
N ASP A 140 1.88 -3.43 20.12
CA ASP A 140 2.92 -3.56 19.09
C ASP A 140 2.40 -3.38 17.65
N ALA A 141 1.12 -3.01 17.48
CA ALA A 141 0.59 -2.69 16.16
C ALA A 141 1.03 -1.30 15.71
N GLY A 142 1.57 -1.22 14.50
CA GLY A 142 1.85 0.05 13.84
C GLY A 142 0.55 0.71 13.38
N PRO A 143 0.53 2.05 13.24
CA PRO A 143 -0.62 2.78 12.72
C PRO A 143 -0.97 2.33 11.30
N VAL A 144 -2.22 2.52 10.91
CA VAL A 144 -2.63 2.42 9.51
C VAL A 144 -2.05 3.62 8.76
N ARG A 145 -1.36 3.34 7.67
CA ARG A 145 -0.85 4.33 6.72
C ARG A 145 -1.62 4.16 5.44
N ASP A 146 -1.99 5.26 4.81
CA ASP A 146 -2.70 5.22 3.53
C ASP A 146 -2.23 6.33 2.61
N ALA A 147 -2.29 6.04 1.32
CA ALA A 147 -2.11 7.02 0.26
C ALA A 147 -3.13 6.77 -0.85
N THR A 148 -3.48 7.84 -1.56
CA THR A 148 -4.47 7.77 -2.63
C THR A 148 -3.77 7.78 -3.99
N ALA A 149 -4.28 6.95 -4.90
CA ALA A 149 -3.85 6.87 -6.29
C ALA A 149 -5.06 7.03 -7.22
N VAL A 150 -4.85 7.60 -8.41
CA VAL A 150 -5.90 7.87 -9.38
C VAL A 150 -5.46 7.42 -10.77
N PHE A 151 -6.28 6.59 -11.41
CA PHE A 151 -6.07 6.21 -12.81
C PHE A 151 -6.51 7.33 -13.75
N ALA A 152 -5.99 7.33 -14.99
CA ALA A 152 -6.42 8.25 -16.04
C ALA A 152 -7.94 8.19 -16.31
N SER A 153 -8.60 7.07 -16.01
CA SER A 153 -10.06 6.91 -16.09
C SER A 153 -10.84 7.66 -15.00
N GLY A 154 -10.16 8.26 -14.01
CA GLY A 154 -10.76 8.92 -12.85
C GLY A 154 -11.07 7.97 -11.69
N ARG A 155 -10.89 6.65 -11.86
CA ARG A 155 -11.03 5.70 -10.77
C ARG A 155 -9.95 5.95 -9.71
N THR A 156 -10.39 6.08 -8.46
CA THR A 156 -9.54 6.32 -7.29
C THR A 156 -9.33 5.04 -6.50
N LEU A 157 -8.16 4.93 -5.87
CA LEU A 157 -7.78 3.84 -4.98
C LEU A 157 -7.15 4.40 -3.71
N SER A 158 -7.34 3.70 -2.61
CA SER A 158 -6.51 3.83 -1.41
C SER A 158 -5.58 2.63 -1.32
N LEU A 159 -4.30 2.91 -1.12
CA LEU A 159 -3.24 1.93 -0.89
C LEU A 159 -2.84 2.05 0.58
N LEU A 160 -2.97 0.96 1.34
CA LEU A 160 -2.78 0.98 2.77
C LEU A 160 -1.65 0.03 3.18
N THR A 161 -0.88 0.45 4.17
CA THR A 161 0.06 -0.42 4.88
C THR A 161 -0.15 -0.31 6.38
N TYR A 162 0.10 -1.40 7.09
CA TYR A 162 0.05 -1.44 8.54
C TYR A 162 0.89 -2.61 9.07
N GLU A 163 1.42 -2.46 10.27
CA GLU A 163 2.30 -3.45 10.89
C GLU A 163 1.62 -4.18 12.03
N ARG A 164 1.89 -5.48 12.16
CA ARG A 164 1.49 -6.28 13.32
C ARG A 164 2.61 -7.23 13.74
N PRO A 165 2.68 -7.63 15.03
CA PRO A 165 3.55 -8.73 15.45
C PRO A 165 3.29 -9.99 14.62
N THR A 166 4.35 -10.73 14.31
CA THR A 166 4.25 -11.97 13.53
C THR A 166 3.58 -13.12 14.31
N ALA A 167 3.28 -12.94 15.61
CA ALA A 167 2.59 -13.94 16.42
C ALA A 167 1.22 -14.28 15.80
N ASP A 168 0.92 -15.57 15.76
CA ASP A 168 -0.30 -16.18 15.18
C ASP A 168 -1.58 -15.68 15.89
N LEU A 169 -1.99 -14.45 15.61
CA LEU A 169 -3.31 -13.99 16.00
C LEU A 169 -4.34 -14.75 15.16
N PRO A 170 -5.37 -15.35 15.78
CA PRO A 170 -6.44 -15.98 15.05
C PRO A 170 -7.03 -15.01 14.01
N PRO A 171 -7.34 -15.48 12.78
CA PRO A 171 -8.17 -14.72 11.87
C PRO A 171 -9.44 -14.25 12.60
N ARG A 172 -9.84 -12.98 12.42
CA ARG A 172 -11.01 -12.33 13.06
C ARG A 172 -10.94 -11.96 14.55
N SER A 173 -9.81 -12.12 15.25
CA SER A 173 -9.69 -11.64 16.65
C SER A 173 -9.03 -10.26 16.78
N GLY A 174 -8.90 -9.52 15.66
CA GLY A 174 -8.28 -8.20 15.62
C GLY A 174 -9.30 -7.08 15.36
N PRO A 175 -8.92 -5.82 15.56
CA PRO A 175 -9.75 -4.69 15.16
C PRO A 175 -10.03 -4.69 13.66
N ASP A 176 -11.11 -4.01 13.30
CA ASP A 176 -11.36 -3.62 11.92
C ASP A 176 -10.50 -2.41 11.56
N ILE A 177 -10.25 -2.22 10.27
CA ILE A 177 -9.74 -0.98 9.70
C ILE A 177 -10.89 -0.36 8.93
N CYS A 178 -11.24 0.89 9.25
CA CYS A 178 -12.33 1.62 8.63
C CYS A 178 -11.85 2.93 8.03
N SER A 179 -12.47 3.34 6.93
CA SER A 179 -12.38 4.70 6.40
C SER A 179 -13.04 5.70 7.35
N ALA A 180 -12.61 6.97 7.31
CA ALA A 180 -13.18 8.02 8.16
C ALA A 180 -14.69 8.26 7.92
N ASP A 181 -15.17 8.03 6.71
CA ASP A 181 -16.59 8.09 6.33
C ASP A 181 -17.36 6.80 6.66
N ASN A 182 -16.69 5.76 7.17
CA ASN A 182 -17.21 4.41 7.41
C ASN A 182 -17.80 3.72 6.17
N ALA A 183 -17.48 4.18 4.96
CA ALA A 183 -17.92 3.54 3.72
C ALA A 183 -17.27 2.17 3.50
N VAL A 184 -16.04 1.97 3.99
CA VAL A 184 -15.30 0.71 3.88
C VAL A 184 -14.74 0.33 5.25
N CYS A 185 -15.03 -0.90 5.68
CA CYS A 185 -14.46 -1.50 6.88
C CYS A 185 -14.04 -2.95 6.61
N PHE A 186 -12.92 -3.37 7.18
CA PHE A 186 -12.47 -4.77 7.09
C PHE A 186 -11.63 -5.25 8.26
N PRO A 187 -11.67 -6.57 8.54
CA PRO A 187 -10.78 -7.16 9.52
C PRO A 187 -9.32 -6.98 9.13
N ALA A 188 -8.53 -6.42 10.04
CA ALA A 188 -7.10 -6.20 9.83
C ALA A 188 -6.27 -7.50 9.70
N LEU A 189 -6.82 -8.65 10.08
CA LEU A 189 -6.09 -9.93 10.17
C LEU A 189 -6.44 -10.94 9.08
N ASP A 190 -7.41 -10.63 8.22
CA ASP A 190 -7.81 -11.54 7.16
C ASP A 190 -6.99 -11.20 5.89
N ALA A 191 -5.95 -11.98 5.61
CA ALA A 191 -5.30 -11.93 4.31
C ALA A 191 -6.24 -12.58 3.27
N TYR A 192 -6.85 -11.76 2.42
CA TYR A 192 -7.67 -12.21 1.31
C TYR A 192 -6.80 -12.41 0.08
N VAL A 193 -5.97 -13.45 0.11
CA VAL A 193 -5.37 -13.99 -1.10
C VAL A 193 -6.38 -14.95 -1.72
N GLY A 194 -6.91 -14.57 -2.88
CA GLY A 194 -7.78 -15.44 -3.69
C GLY A 194 -7.02 -16.63 -4.25
#